data_AF-A0AA97AT08-F1
#
_entry.id   AF-A0AA97AT08-F1
#
_cell.length_a   1.000
_cell.length_b   1.000
_cell.length_c   1.000
_cell.angle_alpha   90.00
_cell.angle_beta   90.00
_cell.angle_gamma   90.00
#
_symmetry.space_group_name_H-M   'P 1'
#
loop_
_entity.id
_entity.type
_entity.pdbx_description
1 polymer ?
#
loop_
_entity_poly.entity_id
_entity_poly.type
_entity_poly.pdbx_seq_one_letter_code
_entity_poly.pdbx_strand_id
1 'polypeptide(L)'
;MSLRLSSQSGFTLIEVLIVLVLVAIISVGSFSLLGLFFDTEEMVDQRAEQLRRFSMAMYRIDNDFRQVTARAVKNAYSGYEHALRGDEDELEFTRLGAANLTGEPRGELLRLSYSIGYAEDLEIDSLTTGTGRGARTI
;
A
#
# COMPACT_ATOMS: atom_id res chain seq x y z
N MET A 1 -48.72 -60.97 22.24
CA MET A 1 -49.24 -60.34 23.47
C MET A 1 -48.69 -58.93 23.54
N SER A 2 -49.60 -57.94 23.53
CA SER A 2 -49.42 -56.48 23.78
C SER A 2 -48.37 -55.74 22.91
N LEU A 3 -48.75 -55.04 21.83
CA LEU A 3 -49.23 -53.64 21.78
C LEU A 3 -48.27 -52.66 22.50
N ARG A 4 -47.46 -51.88 21.76
CA ARG A 4 -47.74 -50.51 21.20
C ARG A 4 -47.07 -49.44 22.08
N LEU A 5 -46.59 -48.27 21.64
CA LEU A 5 -46.59 -47.53 20.37
C LEU A 5 -45.22 -46.84 20.21
N SER A 6 -44.73 -46.71 18.98
CA SER A 6 -43.78 -45.65 18.64
C SER A 6 -44.49 -44.29 18.84
N SER A 7 -44.07 -43.54 19.85
CA SER A 7 -44.57 -42.17 20.07
C SER A 7 -44.05 -41.29 18.94
N GLN A 8 -44.89 -41.01 17.96
CA GLN A 8 -44.57 -40.05 16.91
C GLN A 8 -44.73 -38.65 17.53
N SER A 9 -43.65 -38.12 18.08
CA SER A 9 -43.55 -36.72 18.47
C SER A 9 -43.48 -35.88 17.19
N GLY A 10 -44.63 -35.39 16.75
CA GLY A 10 -44.70 -34.39 15.68
C GLY A 10 -44.06 -33.08 16.13
N PHE A 11 -43.35 -32.42 15.22
CA PHE A 11 -42.83 -31.08 15.43
C PHE A 11 -43.97 -30.12 15.74
N THR A 12 -43.82 -29.31 16.78
CA THR A 12 -44.82 -28.28 17.08
C THR A 12 -44.59 -27.05 16.20
N LEU A 13 -45.66 -26.34 15.84
CA LEU A 13 -45.56 -25.09 15.10
C LEU A 13 -44.67 -24.07 15.83
N ILE A 14 -44.75 -24.04 17.16
CA ILE A 14 -43.96 -23.14 17.98
C ILE A 14 -42.45 -23.48 17.93
N GLU A 15 -42.09 -24.75 17.78
CA GLU A 15 -40.69 -25.19 17.69
C GLU A 15 -40.05 -24.71 16.38
N VAL A 16 -40.73 -24.91 15.24
CA VAL A 16 -40.25 -24.39 13.95
C VAL A 16 -40.16 -22.86 13.99
N LEU A 17 -41.13 -22.19 14.62
CA LEU A 17 -41.13 -20.73 14.72
C LEU A 17 -39.96 -20.21 15.56
N ILE A 18 -39.68 -20.82 16.72
CA ILE A 18 -38.53 -20.45 17.55
C ILE A 18 -37.21 -20.70 16.79
N VAL A 19 -37.08 -21.84 16.11
CA VAL A 19 -35.89 -22.15 15.30
C VAL A 19 -35.69 -21.10 14.21
N LEU A 20 -36.73 -20.73 13.47
CA LEU A 20 -36.66 -19.71 12.43
C LEU A 20 -36.25 -18.34 12.99
N VAL A 21 -36.80 -17.94 14.15
CA VAL A 21 -36.44 -16.67 14.80
C VAL A 21 -34.97 -16.67 15.22
N LEU A 22 -34.51 -17.74 15.87
CA LEU A 22 -33.10 -17.83 16.30
C LEU A 22 -32.15 -17.84 15.11
N VAL A 23 -32.44 -18.65 14.09
CA VAL A 23 -31.63 -18.71 12.87
C VAL A 23 -31.59 -17.35 12.19
N ALA A 24 -32.72 -16.66 12.06
CA ALA A 24 -32.76 -15.33 11.45
C ALA A 24 -31.86 -14.32 12.21
N ILE A 25 -31.93 -14.29 13.54
CA ILE A 25 -31.10 -13.40 14.37
C ILE A 25 -29.60 -13.74 14.20
N ILE A 26 -29.25 -15.01 14.27
CA ILE A 26 -27.85 -15.47 14.11
C ILE A 26 -27.32 -15.14 12.72
N SER A 27 -28.12 -15.36 11.67
CA SER A 27 -27.75 -15.04 10.30
C SER A 27 -27.46 -13.55 10.14
N VAL A 28 -28.34 -12.67 10.62
CA VAL A 28 -28.12 -11.21 10.53
C VAL A 28 -26.82 -10.81 11.23
N GLY A 29 -26.58 -11.28 12.47
CA GLY A 29 -25.35 -11.00 13.20
C GLY A 29 -24.09 -11.54 12.48
N SER A 30 -24.18 -12.71 11.86
CA SER A 30 -23.06 -13.32 11.11
C SER A 30 -22.73 -12.54 9.85
N PHE A 31 -23.73 -12.04 9.12
CA PHE A 31 -23.51 -11.17 7.97
C PHE A 31 -22.85 -9.86 8.36
N SER A 32 -23.20 -9.27 9.51
CA SER A 32 -22.54 -8.07 10.02
C SER A 32 -21.06 -8.32 10.38
N LEU A 33 -20.73 -9.47 10.95
CA LEU A 33 -19.33 -9.84 11.25
C LEU A 33 -18.49 -9.94 9.98
N LEU A 34 -19.03 -10.53 8.92
CA LEU A 34 -18.30 -10.63 7.64
C LEU A 34 -18.00 -9.24 7.05
N GLY A 35 -18.93 -8.29 7.16
CA GLY A 35 -18.68 -6.89 6.78
C GLY A 35 -17.53 -6.26 7.56
N LEU A 36 -17.50 -6.45 8.89
CA LEU A 36 -16.43 -5.95 9.75
C LEU A 36 -15.05 -6.51 9.37
N PHE A 37 -14.98 -7.78 8.95
CA PHE A 37 -13.72 -8.37 8.50
C PHE A 37 -13.20 -7.72 7.22
N PHE A 38 -14.07 -7.47 6.23
CA PHE A 38 -13.66 -6.80 4.99
C PHE A 38 -13.17 -5.38 5.25
N ASP A 39 -13.87 -4.59 6.07
CA ASP A 39 -13.45 -3.22 6.40
C ASP A 39 -12.11 -3.22 7.16
N THR A 40 -11.91 -4.18 8.05
CA THR A 40 -10.67 -4.30 8.84
C THR A 40 -9.49 -4.70 7.96
N GLU A 41 -9.68 -5.61 7.01
CA GLU A 41 -8.63 -6.04 6.07
C GLU A 41 -8.14 -4.86 5.24
N GLU A 42 -9.05 -4.07 4.65
CA GLU A 42 -8.70 -2.90 3.87
C GLU A 42 -7.92 -1.87 4.70
N MET A 43 -8.38 -1.56 5.92
CA MET A 43 -7.66 -0.63 6.79
C MET A 43 -6.26 -1.14 7.16
N VAL A 44 -6.10 -2.43 7.44
CA VAL A 44 -4.81 -3.02 7.77
C VAL A 44 -3.85 -2.95 6.57
N ASP A 45 -4.33 -3.29 5.38
CA ASP A 45 -3.54 -3.26 4.16
C ASP A 45 -3.07 -1.85 3.81
N GLN A 46 -3.95 -0.85 3.91
CA GLN A 46 -3.59 0.55 3.70
C GLN A 46 -2.50 1.02 4.67
N ARG A 47 -2.58 0.62 5.95
CA ARG A 47 -1.57 0.95 6.96
C ARG A 47 -0.26 0.22 6.71
N ALA A 48 -0.30 -1.05 6.32
CA ALA A 48 0.88 -1.81 5.95
C ALA A 48 1.60 -1.19 4.74
N GLU A 49 0.87 -0.74 3.73
CA GLU A 49 1.44 -0.09 2.56
C GLU A 49 2.06 1.26 2.88
N GLN A 50 1.47 2.06 3.77
CA GLN A 50 2.07 3.30 4.27
C GLN A 50 3.42 3.04 4.96
N LEU A 51 3.46 2.05 5.86
CA LEU A 51 4.69 1.65 6.57
C LEU A 51 5.75 1.11 5.61
N ARG A 52 5.34 0.32 4.62
CA ARG A 52 6.24 -0.23 3.59
C ARG A 52 6.89 0.89 2.77
N ARG A 53 6.10 1.86 2.30
CA ARG A 53 6.60 3.03 1.55
C ARG A 53 7.59 3.84 2.37
N PHE A 54 7.27 4.11 3.63
CA PHE A 54 8.16 4.82 4.54
C PHE A 54 9.49 4.07 4.75
N SER A 55 9.42 2.76 5.02
CA SER A 55 10.61 1.92 5.23
C SER A 55 11.49 1.87 3.98
N MET A 56 10.87 1.80 2.79
CA MET A 56 11.58 1.81 1.52
C MET A 56 12.28 3.14 1.25
N ALA A 57 11.64 4.26 1.57
CA ALA A 57 12.25 5.59 1.50
C ALA A 57 13.48 5.68 2.42
N MET A 58 13.35 5.26 3.69
CA MET A 58 14.45 5.23 4.65
C MET A 58 15.61 4.34 4.19
N TYR A 59 15.31 3.17 3.62
CA TYR A 59 16.32 2.26 3.07
C TYR A 59 17.08 2.89 1.90
N ARG A 60 16.38 3.59 1.01
CA ARG A 60 17.00 4.28 -0.13
C ARG A 60 17.94 5.39 0.33
N ILE A 61 17.46 6.20 1.28
CA ILE A 61 18.23 7.26 1.93
C ILE A 61 19.50 6.68 2.58
N ASP A 62 19.38 5.67 3.43
CA ASP A 62 20.53 5.02 4.09
C ASP A 62 21.56 4.50 3.08
N ASN A 63 21.12 3.83 2.02
CA ASN A 63 22.03 3.33 0.98
C ASN A 63 22.75 4.44 0.22
N ASP A 64 22.08 5.55 -0.05
CA ASP A 64 22.69 6.68 -0.74
C ASP A 64 23.73 7.36 0.16
N PHE A 65 23.40 7.57 1.44
CA PHE A 65 24.30 8.19 2.42
C PHE A 65 25.54 7.34 2.71
N ARG A 66 25.41 6.01 2.79
CA ARG A 66 26.56 5.10 2.94
C ARG A 66 27.57 5.18 1.81
N GLN A 67 27.13 5.64 0.63
CA GLN A 67 27.94 5.68 -0.58
C GLN A 67 28.41 7.09 -0.94
N VAL A 68 28.16 8.08 -0.07
CA VAL A 68 28.62 9.47 -0.23
C VAL A 68 30.15 9.51 -0.34
N THR A 69 30.65 10.36 -1.23
CA THR A 69 32.08 10.58 -1.42
C THR A 69 32.40 12.06 -1.58
N ALA A 70 33.56 12.49 -1.09
CA ALA A 70 34.00 13.88 -1.10
C ALA A 70 34.58 14.34 -2.46
N ARG A 71 33.94 13.97 -3.59
CA ARG A 71 34.40 14.38 -4.92
C ARG A 71 33.59 15.58 -5.44
N ALA A 72 34.29 16.67 -5.71
CA ALA A 72 33.72 17.83 -6.39
C ALA A 72 33.31 17.50 -7.84
N VAL A 73 32.22 18.10 -8.30
CA VAL A 73 31.70 17.92 -9.66
C VAL A 73 31.95 19.20 -10.45
N LYS A 74 32.29 19.06 -11.73
CA LYS A 74 32.44 20.20 -12.64
C LYS A 74 31.12 20.41 -13.39
N ASN A 75 30.42 21.48 -13.07
CA ASN A 75 29.26 21.97 -13.78
C ASN A 75 29.71 22.87 -14.95
N ALA A 76 28.98 22.80 -16.06
CA ALA A 76 29.25 23.57 -17.27
C ALA A 76 29.06 25.09 -17.09
N TYR A 77 28.20 25.51 -16.16
CA TYR A 77 27.82 26.91 -15.99
C TYR A 77 28.42 27.56 -14.73
N SER A 78 28.45 26.85 -13.61
CA SER A 78 28.92 27.38 -12.31
C SER A 78 30.38 27.03 -11.99
N GLY A 79 31.03 26.17 -12.79
CA GLY A 79 32.39 25.71 -12.54
C GLY A 79 32.43 24.50 -11.59
N TYR A 80 33.38 24.49 -10.65
CA TYR A 80 33.49 23.37 -9.70
C TYR A 80 32.54 23.55 -8.52
N GLU A 81 31.70 22.56 -8.29
CA GLU A 81 30.76 22.49 -7.18
C GLU A 81 31.23 21.51 -6.11
N HIS A 82 30.96 21.83 -4.85
CA HIS A 82 31.32 21.00 -3.71
C HIS A 82 30.61 19.65 -3.73
N ALA A 83 31.27 18.63 -3.17
CA ALA A 83 30.76 17.26 -3.12
C ALA A 83 29.46 17.09 -2.33
N LEU A 84 29.17 18.03 -1.43
CA LEU A 84 27.97 18.13 -0.62
C LEU A 84 27.53 19.60 -0.62
N ARG A 85 26.24 19.84 -0.87
CA ARG A 85 25.57 21.14 -0.80
C ARG A 85 24.23 20.92 -0.12
N GLY A 86 23.90 21.75 0.85
CA GLY A 86 22.59 21.78 1.48
C GLY A 86 22.01 23.19 1.44
N ASP A 87 20.70 23.26 1.32
CA ASP A 87 19.86 24.45 1.48
C ASP A 87 18.71 24.12 2.46
N GLU A 88 17.72 25.01 2.62
CA GLU A 88 16.58 24.81 3.53
C GLU A 88 15.78 23.54 3.23
N ASP A 89 15.42 23.32 1.95
CA ASP A 89 14.58 22.20 1.51
C ASP A 89 15.25 21.26 0.49
N GLU A 90 16.55 21.44 0.25
CA GLU A 90 17.31 20.66 -0.74
C GLU A 90 18.66 20.20 -0.20
N LEU A 91 19.01 18.94 -0.49
CA LEU A 91 20.30 18.35 -0.19
C LEU A 91 20.85 17.67 -1.43
N GLU A 92 22.00 18.14 -1.89
CA GLU A 92 22.68 17.61 -3.06
C GLU A 92 24.05 17.02 -2.68
N PHE A 93 24.35 15.81 -3.15
CA PHE A 93 25.62 15.16 -2.86
C PHE A 93 26.07 14.20 -3.95
N THR A 94 27.37 13.91 -3.96
CA THR A 94 27.98 12.94 -4.86
C THR A 94 28.16 11.59 -4.15
N ARG A 95 27.70 10.51 -4.77
CA ARG A 95 27.86 9.13 -4.28
C ARG A 95 28.47 8.19 -5.31
N LEU A 96 28.97 7.05 -4.83
CA LEU A 96 29.41 5.93 -5.66
C LEU A 96 28.23 5.32 -6.42
N GLY A 97 28.43 5.06 -7.70
CA GLY A 97 27.50 4.32 -8.56
C GLY A 97 27.52 2.82 -8.24
N ALA A 98 26.66 2.06 -8.93
CA ALA A 98 26.65 0.61 -8.80
C ALA A 98 28.00 0.00 -9.24
N ALA A 99 28.38 -1.13 -8.62
CA ALA A 99 29.59 -1.85 -8.98
C ALA A 99 29.59 -2.20 -10.48
N ASN A 100 30.68 -1.89 -11.15
CA ASN A 100 30.84 -2.16 -12.57
C ASN A 100 31.31 -3.60 -12.79
N LEU A 101 30.36 -4.51 -13.03
CA LEU A 101 30.65 -5.94 -13.22
C LEU A 101 31.14 -6.28 -14.63
N THR A 102 30.96 -5.38 -15.61
CA THR A 102 31.30 -5.63 -17.03
C THR A 102 32.66 -5.06 -17.43
N GLY A 103 33.28 -4.22 -16.58
CA GLY A 103 34.60 -3.63 -16.82
C GLY A 103 34.63 -2.53 -17.89
N GLU A 104 33.48 -2.15 -18.44
CA GLU A 104 33.37 -1.05 -19.40
C GLU A 104 33.57 0.30 -18.71
N PRO A 105 34.19 1.32 -19.34
CA PRO A 105 34.35 2.63 -18.74
C PRO A 105 32.98 3.29 -18.50
N ARG A 106 32.49 3.23 -17.26
CA ARG A 106 31.29 3.92 -16.79
C ARG A 106 31.66 5.01 -15.78
N GLY A 107 30.86 6.07 -15.76
CA GLY A 107 30.91 7.04 -14.67
C GLY A 107 30.57 6.34 -13.36
N GLU A 108 31.56 6.10 -12.52
CA GLU A 108 31.40 5.42 -11.23
C GLU A 108 30.77 6.32 -10.15
N LEU A 109 30.36 7.54 -10.49
CA LEU A 109 29.81 8.51 -9.56
C LEU A 109 28.54 9.13 -10.07
N LEU A 110 27.61 9.31 -9.14
CA LEU A 110 26.31 9.92 -9.37
C LEU A 110 26.17 11.14 -8.47
N ARG A 111 25.57 12.20 -9.02
CA ARG A 111 25.13 13.37 -8.28
C ARG A 111 23.64 13.21 -8.02
N LEU A 112 23.24 13.24 -6.75
CA LEU A 112 21.84 13.13 -6.33
C LEU A 112 21.42 14.42 -5.65
N SER A 113 20.18 14.84 -5.90
CA SER A 113 19.48 15.87 -5.15
C SER A 113 18.26 15.26 -4.47
N TYR A 114 18.11 15.54 -3.19
CA TYR A 114 16.94 15.26 -2.38
C TYR A 114 16.28 16.59 -2.07
N SER A 115 15.02 16.76 -2.44
CA SER A 115 14.24 17.90 -2.03
C SER A 115 12.99 17.45 -1.30
N ILE A 116 12.58 18.21 -0.29
CA ILE A 116 11.24 18.09 0.27
C ILE A 116 10.31 18.71 -0.77
N GLY A 117 9.83 17.88 -1.70
CA GLY A 117 8.82 18.32 -2.66
C GLY A 117 7.64 18.95 -1.92
N TYR A 118 7.00 19.93 -2.54
CA TYR A 118 5.65 20.30 -2.13
C TYR A 118 4.78 19.04 -2.19
N ALA A 119 3.81 18.88 -1.30
CA ALA A 119 2.81 17.84 -1.48
C ALA A 119 2.15 18.07 -2.83
N GLU A 120 2.58 17.35 -3.86
CA GLU A 120 1.86 17.25 -5.11
C GLU A 120 0.54 16.61 -4.71
N ASP A 121 -0.50 17.43 -4.56
CA ASP A 121 -1.87 16.95 -4.54
C ASP A 121 -1.97 16.00 -5.73
N LEU A 122 -2.23 14.73 -5.42
CA LEU A 122 -2.19 13.60 -6.35
C LEU A 122 -3.26 13.79 -7.45
N GLU A 123 -3.00 14.64 -8.43
CA GLU A 123 -3.81 14.81 -9.63
C GLU A 123 -3.37 13.79 -10.70
N ILE A 124 -3.22 12.52 -10.30
CA ILE A 124 -2.95 11.38 -11.20
C ILE A 124 -4.13 10.39 -11.23
N ASP A 125 -5.26 10.67 -10.57
CA ASP A 125 -6.45 9.80 -10.63
C ASP A 125 -7.51 10.23 -11.68
N SER A 126 -7.41 11.45 -12.23
CA SER A 126 -8.42 11.98 -13.16
C SER A 126 -8.20 11.60 -14.64
N LEU A 127 -7.02 11.06 -15.01
CA LEU A 127 -6.67 10.78 -16.41
C LEU A 127 -6.78 9.30 -16.81
N THR A 128 -7.07 8.38 -15.88
CA THR A 128 -7.23 6.94 -16.20
C THR A 128 -8.67 6.44 -16.09
N THR A 129 -9.58 7.20 -15.48
CA THR A 129 -11.00 6.82 -15.32
C THR A 129 -11.86 7.55 -16.34
N GLY A 130 -11.60 7.32 -17.63
CA GLY A 130 -12.24 8.12 -18.68
C GLY A 130 -12.29 7.49 -20.05
N THR A 131 -12.25 6.17 -20.20
CA THR A 131 -12.63 5.52 -21.46
C THR A 131 -13.12 4.10 -21.22
N GLY A 132 -14.43 3.90 -21.40
CA GLY A 132 -14.99 2.59 -21.71
C GLY A 132 -16.18 2.16 -20.86
N ARG A 133 -17.39 2.49 -21.36
CA ARG A 133 -18.39 1.51 -21.84
C ARG A 133 -19.81 1.78 -21.34
N GLY A 134 -20.69 2.04 -22.31
CA GLY A 134 -22.01 1.41 -22.32
C GLY A 134 -23.18 2.29 -21.91
N ALA A 135 -23.79 2.91 -22.91
CA ALA A 135 -25.17 3.33 -22.89
C ALA A 135 -26.11 2.24 -22.35
N ARG A 136 -27.10 2.63 -21.55
CA ARG A 136 -28.48 2.20 -21.77
C ARG A 136 -29.49 3.17 -21.16
N THR A 137 -30.28 3.69 -22.09
CA THR A 137 -31.57 4.36 -22.01
C THR A 137 -32.51 3.76 -20.96
N ILE A 138 -33.31 4.66 -20.38
CA ILE A 138 -34.68 4.54 -19.85
C ILE A 138 -35.36 3.18 -20.08
#